data_AF-V6SC04-F1
#
_entry.id   AF-V6SC04-F1
#
_cell.length_a   1.000
_cell.length_b   1.000
_cell.length_c   1.000
_cell.angle_alpha   90.00
_cell.angle_beta   90.00
_cell.angle_gamma   90.00
#
_symmetry.space_group_name_H-M   'P 1'
#
loop_
_entity.id
_entity.type
_entity.pdbx_description
1 polymer ?
#
loop_
_entity_poly.entity_id
_entity_poly.type
_entity_poly.pdbx_seq_one_letter_code
_entity_poly.pdbx_strand_id
1 'polypeptide(L)'
;MMKKNKINKLICFCALVFTLFFLGCSTDGDNDNTQGNNNPNNEVTAVMSISKNDLSFGYLENTHSFLIRNLSDTPFDWNWTETSSSSVISASPNSGTLAAGASIEVTLTLDRSNMVTQIYNLSARISNNKGQSLSQLIEIENYTENKWFIGGNVIDAEYDRVNDVMIVVSENPNQIRKFNLATNVEESLSLNNIPKCISISQDGNYAAVGHNGNVSYINLTSMTIENSYAVSADVYDIVLAPNNWVYITSSISYQKMICVNLSNGQETFSQYNHIGYVPSYPNSAKVKLHPSGNYIYATPNGIVPSDIDKYSITNGTAQFLYDSQYHGDYKFGNKFWLSENGSRIFTNSKNIFSSSSIQNNDLIYLSSIQGLEGDNSKVIDIMDINTNSNRICALFVYDPDQNVYIPSNKVRVYNAQFLYLREVEIPKHMTTNVNGGVDFHESRGYFGFFNSSGTKFFVLVKYLPNQWAIATINVT
;
A
#
# COMPACT_ATOMS: atom_id res chain seq x y z
N MET A 1 17.85 25.39 27.46
CA MET A 1 17.15 26.65 27.80
C MET A 1 16.53 27.21 26.51
N MET A 2 15.29 26.84 26.20
CA MET A 2 14.54 27.39 25.06
C MET A 2 13.04 27.41 25.41
N LYS A 3 12.45 28.59 25.25
CA LYS A 3 11.09 28.97 25.66
C LYS A 3 10.05 28.48 24.65
N LYS A 4 8.92 27.98 25.19
CA LYS A 4 7.64 27.83 24.50
C LYS A 4 7.15 29.19 23.98
N ASN A 5 6.60 29.23 22.76
CA ASN A 5 5.63 30.26 22.36
C ASN A 5 4.52 29.62 21.53
N LYS A 6 3.29 29.75 22.04
CA LYS A 6 2.02 29.53 21.33
C LYS A 6 1.78 30.71 20.39
N ILE A 7 1.26 30.46 19.19
CA ILE A 7 0.61 31.47 18.36
C ILE A 7 -0.75 30.92 17.91
N ASN A 8 -1.80 31.59 18.36
CA ASN A 8 -3.17 31.49 17.87
C ASN A 8 -3.27 32.07 16.46
N LYS A 9 -4.09 31.45 15.59
CA LYS A 9 -4.73 32.16 14.47
C LYS A 9 -6.21 31.81 14.42
N LEU A 10 -7.00 32.83 14.73
CA LEU A 10 -8.42 33.00 14.45
C LEU A 10 -8.57 33.60 13.05
N ILE A 11 -9.61 33.27 12.28
CA ILE A 11 -10.28 34.16 11.30
C ILE A 11 -11.65 33.56 10.90
N CYS A 12 -12.69 34.41 11.10
CA CYS A 12 -13.95 34.67 10.37
C CYS A 12 -14.81 33.56 9.74
N PHE A 13 -16.12 33.69 9.52
CA PHE A 13 -17.26 34.52 9.98
C PHE A 13 -18.39 34.08 9.03
N CYS A 14 -19.60 33.78 9.50
CA CYS A 14 -20.80 33.96 8.65
C CYS A 14 -22.05 34.06 9.52
N ALA A 15 -22.78 35.14 9.30
CA ALA A 15 -23.94 35.60 10.05
C ALA A 15 -25.23 34.91 9.60
N LEU A 16 -26.23 34.85 10.49
CA LEU A 16 -27.63 34.85 10.07
C LEU A 16 -28.48 35.76 10.96
N VAL A 17 -29.41 36.43 10.31
CA VAL A 17 -30.10 37.68 10.64
C VAL A 17 -31.32 37.44 11.53
N PHE A 18 -31.52 38.28 12.56
CA PHE A 18 -32.78 38.44 13.28
C PHE A 18 -33.52 39.68 12.75
N THR A 19 -34.77 39.51 12.31
CA THR A 19 -35.64 40.61 11.90
C THR A 19 -36.60 40.94 13.04
N LEU A 20 -36.50 42.14 13.59
CA LEU A 20 -37.46 42.76 14.50
C LEU A 20 -38.58 43.42 13.68
N PHE A 21 -39.84 43.24 14.07
CA PHE A 21 -40.94 44.14 13.69
C PHE A 21 -41.54 44.78 14.94
N PHE A 22 -41.57 46.12 14.93
CA PHE A 22 -42.31 46.98 15.86
C PHE A 22 -43.68 47.31 15.28
N LEU A 23 -44.71 47.21 16.11
CA LEU A 23 -45.95 48.01 16.14
C LEU A 23 -46.46 47.86 17.59
N GLY A 24 -46.90 48.86 18.35
CA GLY A 24 -47.32 50.21 18.05
C GLY A 24 -48.61 50.49 18.83
N CYS A 25 -48.51 51.37 19.83
CA CYS A 25 -49.53 52.28 20.37
C CYS A 25 -50.39 51.93 21.61
N SER A 26 -50.37 52.93 22.51
CA SER A 26 -51.45 53.53 23.31
C SER A 26 -51.71 53.04 24.73
N THR A 27 -51.67 54.02 25.64
CA THR A 27 -51.88 53.97 27.09
C THR A 27 -53.31 54.32 27.50
N ASP A 28 -53.59 54.01 28.77
CA ASP A 28 -54.55 54.63 29.72
C ASP A 28 -55.87 53.91 30.03
N GLY A 29 -56.08 53.65 31.34
CA GLY A 29 -57.39 53.83 32.00
C GLY A 29 -57.96 52.67 32.83
N ASP A 30 -57.60 52.63 34.11
CA ASP A 30 -58.32 52.17 35.32
C ASP A 30 -59.71 51.46 35.25
N ASN A 31 -59.81 50.32 35.93
CA ASN A 31 -60.61 50.05 37.15
C ASN A 31 -61.26 48.65 37.22
N ASP A 32 -60.83 47.91 38.26
CA ASP A 32 -61.62 47.10 39.20
C ASP A 32 -62.77 46.20 38.67
N ASN A 33 -62.55 44.88 38.63
CA ASN A 33 -63.34 43.95 39.44
C ASN A 33 -62.81 42.50 39.38
N THR A 34 -62.89 41.85 40.52
CA THR A 34 -62.70 40.42 40.77
C THR A 34 -63.43 39.49 39.78
N GLN A 35 -62.73 38.46 39.28
CA GLN A 35 -63.22 37.08 39.26
C GLN A 35 -62.10 36.11 38.89
N GLY A 36 -61.98 35.04 39.68
CA GLY A 36 -60.97 34.02 39.52
C GLY A 36 -61.05 33.33 38.16
N ASN A 37 -59.89 33.15 37.54
CA ASN A 37 -59.71 32.14 36.52
C ASN A 37 -58.44 31.37 36.87
N ASN A 38 -58.62 30.26 37.59
CA ASN A 38 -57.62 29.21 37.66
C ASN A 38 -57.44 28.69 36.24
N ASN A 39 -56.39 29.12 35.56
CA ASN A 39 -55.91 28.49 34.35
C ASN A 39 -54.89 27.41 34.78
N PRO A 40 -55.22 26.12 34.84
CA PRO A 40 -54.24 25.08 35.07
C PRO A 40 -53.67 24.63 33.72
N ASN A 41 -53.14 25.57 32.93
CA ASN A 41 -52.28 25.24 31.81
C ASN A 41 -50.84 25.65 32.17
N ASN A 42 -50.36 25.14 33.30
CA ASN A 42 -48.95 24.79 33.34
C ASN A 42 -48.82 23.60 32.39
N GLU A 43 -48.55 23.88 31.11
CA GLU A 43 -47.91 22.88 30.28
C GLU A 43 -46.60 22.53 31.00
N VAL A 44 -46.62 21.43 31.73
CA VAL A 44 -45.40 20.83 32.23
C VAL A 44 -44.58 20.54 31.00
N THR A 45 -43.55 21.36 30.78
CA THR A 45 -42.52 21.04 29.83
C THR A 45 -41.85 19.78 30.35
N ALA A 46 -42.10 18.64 29.70
CA ALA A 46 -41.25 17.48 29.89
C ALA A 46 -39.80 17.94 29.72
N VAL A 47 -38.88 17.44 30.53
CA VAL A 47 -37.45 17.77 30.42
C VAL A 47 -36.70 16.45 30.30
N MET A 48 -36.51 16.00 29.06
CA MET A 48 -35.64 14.87 28.75
C MET A 48 -34.18 15.34 28.69
N SER A 49 -33.27 14.56 29.30
CA SER A 49 -31.82 14.79 29.19
C SER A 49 -31.07 13.48 29.02
N ILE A 50 -29.83 13.57 28.51
CA ILE A 50 -28.89 12.45 28.38
C ILE A 50 -27.65 12.67 29.22
N SER A 51 -27.03 11.61 29.73
CA SER A 51 -25.82 11.74 30.57
C SER A 51 -24.54 12.01 29.78
N LYS A 52 -24.54 11.78 28.46
CA LYS A 52 -23.41 11.99 27.55
C LYS A 52 -23.93 12.57 26.25
N ASN A 53 -23.40 13.71 25.82
CA ASN A 53 -23.82 14.35 24.56
C ASN A 53 -23.06 13.80 23.34
N ASP A 54 -21.89 13.22 23.59
CA ASP A 54 -21.01 12.61 22.58
C ASP A 54 -20.59 11.21 23.04
N LEU A 55 -20.55 10.28 22.10
CA LEU A 55 -20.04 8.92 22.29
C LEU A 55 -18.98 8.65 21.22
N SER A 56 -17.81 8.15 21.61
CA SER A 56 -16.72 7.85 20.68
C SER A 56 -16.31 6.40 20.86
N PHE A 57 -16.63 5.56 19.88
CA PHE A 57 -16.17 4.18 19.81
C PHE A 57 -14.75 4.17 19.25
N GLY A 58 -13.76 4.00 20.13
CA GLY A 58 -12.38 3.76 19.71
C GLY A 58 -12.25 2.43 18.95
N TYR A 59 -11.08 2.19 18.34
CA TYR A 59 -10.84 1.02 17.48
C TYR A 59 -11.19 -0.37 18.08
N LEU A 60 -11.15 -0.50 19.41
CA LEU A 60 -11.36 -1.78 20.11
C LEU A 60 -12.73 -1.86 20.81
N GLU A 61 -13.46 -0.76 20.88
CA GLU A 61 -14.71 -0.66 21.63
C GLU A 61 -15.90 -0.88 20.69
N ASN A 62 -16.83 -1.73 21.12
CA ASN A 62 -18.06 -2.03 20.37
C ASN A 62 -19.33 -1.75 21.18
N THR A 63 -19.20 -1.28 22.43
CA THR A 63 -20.35 -0.99 23.30
C THR A 63 -20.14 0.27 24.11
N HIS A 64 -21.18 1.08 24.23
CA HIS A 64 -21.23 2.20 25.17
C HIS A 64 -22.58 2.29 25.85
N SER A 65 -22.58 2.76 27.09
CA SER A 65 -23.82 3.07 27.81
C SER A 65 -23.91 4.56 28.16
N PHE A 66 -25.15 5.07 28.11
CA PHE A 66 -25.54 6.39 28.60
C PHE A 66 -26.92 6.31 29.26
N LEU A 67 -27.27 7.32 30.05
CA LEU A 67 -28.56 7.40 30.72
C LEU A 67 -29.46 8.37 29.97
N ILE A 68 -30.73 7.99 29.77
CA ILE A 68 -31.82 8.91 29.46
C ILE A 68 -32.54 9.22 30.78
N ARG A 69 -32.81 10.50 31.05
CA ARG A 69 -33.45 10.95 32.29
C ARG A 69 -34.70 11.75 31.99
N ASN A 70 -35.74 11.49 32.78
CA ASN A 70 -36.93 12.34 32.85
C ASN A 70 -36.78 13.28 34.06
N LEU A 71 -36.51 14.56 33.80
CA LEU A 71 -36.38 15.59 34.84
C LEU A 71 -37.69 16.34 35.09
N SER A 72 -38.81 15.89 34.52
CA SER A 72 -40.14 16.45 34.75
C SER A 72 -40.94 15.67 35.81
N ASP A 73 -42.10 16.22 36.16
CA ASP A 73 -43.05 15.64 37.12
C ASP A 73 -44.09 14.71 36.48
N THR A 74 -44.06 14.53 35.15
CA THR A 74 -44.96 13.64 34.41
C THR A 74 -44.18 12.58 33.61
N PRO A 75 -44.74 11.37 33.42
CA PRO A 75 -44.11 10.35 32.59
C PRO A 75 -44.13 10.72 31.10
N PHE A 76 -43.16 10.22 30.34
CA PHE A 76 -43.16 10.26 28.87
C PHE A 76 -42.72 8.94 28.26
N ASP A 77 -43.14 8.70 27.02
CA ASP A 77 -42.63 7.61 26.18
C ASP A 77 -41.51 8.16 25.31
N TRP A 78 -40.40 7.42 25.22
CA TRP A 78 -39.25 7.79 24.42
C TRP A 78 -38.91 6.71 23.39
N ASN A 79 -38.24 7.12 22.33
CA ASN A 79 -37.68 6.24 21.32
C ASN A 79 -36.29 6.73 20.88
N TRP A 80 -35.51 5.77 20.41
CA TRP A 80 -34.26 5.97 19.69
C TRP A 80 -34.52 5.73 18.21
N THR A 81 -34.04 6.65 17.37
CA THR A 81 -34.04 6.49 15.93
C THR A 81 -32.67 6.91 15.41
N GLU A 82 -31.97 5.99 14.74
CA GLU A 82 -30.76 6.36 14.01
C GLU A 82 -31.14 7.26 12.84
N THR A 83 -30.49 8.42 12.70
CA THR A 83 -30.74 9.36 11.59
C THR A 83 -29.85 9.07 10.38
N SER A 84 -28.88 8.18 10.54
CA SER A 84 -28.01 7.70 9.48
C SER A 84 -28.58 6.42 8.86
N SER A 85 -28.37 6.23 7.55
CA SER A 85 -28.78 5.02 6.84
C SER A 85 -27.80 3.85 7.02
N SER A 86 -26.79 3.97 7.89
CA SER A 86 -25.67 3.02 7.95
C SER A 86 -25.99 1.73 8.71
N SER A 87 -27.01 1.73 9.59
CA SER A 87 -27.46 0.56 10.39
C SER A 87 -26.37 -0.13 11.22
N VAL A 88 -25.23 0.53 11.44
CA VAL A 88 -24.08 -0.05 12.15
C VAL A 88 -24.22 0.07 13.67
N ILE A 89 -25.20 0.83 14.18
CA ILE A 89 -25.45 0.99 15.61
C ILE A 89 -26.85 0.52 15.97
N SER A 90 -26.95 -0.27 17.03
CA SER A 90 -28.21 -0.63 17.67
C SER A 90 -28.25 -0.13 19.11
N ALA A 91 -29.45 0.24 19.59
CA ALA A 91 -29.68 0.66 20.97
C ALA A 91 -30.54 -0.39 21.70
N SER A 92 -30.20 -0.68 22.95
CA SER A 92 -30.97 -1.57 23.82
C SER A 92 -31.08 -0.99 25.25
N PRO A 93 -32.29 -0.71 25.75
CA PRO A 93 -33.55 -0.64 24.99
C PRO A 93 -33.50 0.45 23.92
N ASN A 94 -34.29 0.33 22.85
CA ASN A 94 -34.44 1.38 21.82
C ASN A 94 -35.68 2.26 22.03
N SER A 95 -36.52 1.95 23.01
CA SER A 95 -37.72 2.71 23.37
C SER A 95 -38.20 2.29 24.75
N GLY A 96 -39.09 3.08 25.35
CA GLY A 96 -39.76 2.72 26.59
C GLY A 96 -40.51 3.90 27.22
N THR A 97 -41.07 3.66 28.41
CA THR A 97 -41.74 4.69 29.23
C THR A 97 -40.86 5.03 30.42
N LEU A 98 -40.65 6.33 30.69
CA LEU A 98 -39.91 6.82 31.85
C LEU A 98 -40.84 7.57 32.81
N ALA A 99 -40.93 7.08 34.05
CA ALA A 99 -41.62 7.77 35.13
C ALA A 99 -40.96 9.12 35.47
N ALA A 100 -41.71 10.01 36.14
CA ALA A 100 -41.19 11.28 36.64
C ALA A 100 -39.95 11.06 37.54
N GLY A 101 -38.88 11.81 37.30
CA GLY A 101 -37.61 11.68 38.02
C GLY A 101 -36.79 10.41 37.72
N ALA A 102 -37.29 9.50 36.88
CA ALA A 102 -36.61 8.23 36.59
C ALA A 102 -35.51 8.38 35.53
N SER A 103 -34.61 7.40 35.50
CA SER A 103 -33.59 7.24 34.47
C SER A 103 -33.49 5.81 34.00
N ILE A 104 -33.12 5.62 32.73
CA ILE A 104 -32.84 4.31 32.16
C ILE A 104 -31.47 4.33 31.48
N GLU A 105 -30.72 3.25 31.65
CA GLU A 105 -29.50 3.02 30.90
C GLU A 105 -29.84 2.46 29.52
N VAL A 106 -29.26 3.07 28.49
CA VAL A 106 -29.31 2.61 27.11
C VAL A 106 -27.91 2.19 26.71
N THR A 107 -27.77 0.95 26.26
CA THR A 107 -26.53 0.43 25.70
C THR A 107 -26.60 0.48 24.19
N LEU A 108 -25.63 1.18 23.59
CA LEU A 108 -25.37 1.15 22.17
C LEU A 108 -24.40 0.01 21.85
N THR A 109 -24.68 -0.74 20.78
CA THR A 109 -23.83 -1.81 20.24
C THR A 109 -23.48 -1.48 18.79
N LEU A 110 -22.19 -1.52 18.47
CA LEU A 110 -21.62 -1.26 17.15
C LEU A 110 -21.31 -2.58 16.41
N ASP A 111 -21.78 -2.70 15.18
CA ASP A 111 -21.40 -3.75 14.23
C ASP A 111 -20.40 -3.23 13.19
N ARG A 112 -19.17 -3.76 13.23
CA ARG A 112 -18.07 -3.38 12.33
C ARG A 112 -17.95 -4.26 11.09
N SER A 113 -18.78 -5.29 10.94
CA SER A 113 -18.60 -6.38 9.97
C SER A 113 -18.39 -5.93 8.52
N ASN A 114 -19.00 -4.81 8.12
CA ASN A 114 -18.93 -4.27 6.75
C ASN A 114 -18.33 -2.86 6.69
N MET A 115 -17.65 -2.42 7.75
CA MET A 115 -17.03 -1.11 7.80
C MET A 115 -15.65 -1.15 7.16
N VAL A 116 -15.31 -0.10 6.39
CA VAL A 116 -13.95 0.15 5.90
C VAL A 116 -13.14 0.98 6.90
N THR A 117 -11.81 0.98 6.76
CA THR A 117 -10.89 1.80 7.56
C THR A 117 -11.15 3.28 7.33
N GLN A 118 -11.77 3.96 8.30
CA GLN A 118 -11.97 5.40 8.35
C GLN A 118 -12.60 5.80 9.69
N ILE A 119 -12.74 7.11 9.91
CA ILE A 119 -13.55 7.67 11.00
C ILE A 119 -14.96 7.96 10.47
N TYR A 120 -15.98 7.47 11.16
CA TYR A 120 -17.39 7.73 10.86
C TYR A 120 -17.96 8.72 11.87
N ASN A 121 -18.70 9.70 11.37
CA ASN A 121 -19.45 10.65 12.19
C ASN A 121 -20.94 10.42 11.96
N LEU A 122 -21.60 9.81 12.92
CA LEU A 122 -23.02 9.50 12.89
C LEU A 122 -23.79 10.41 13.84
N SER A 123 -25.09 10.51 13.57
CA SER A 123 -26.04 11.11 14.50
C SER A 123 -27.19 10.15 14.71
N ALA A 124 -27.78 10.23 15.89
CA ALA A 124 -29.03 9.58 16.21
C ALA A 124 -29.92 10.53 16.99
N ARG A 125 -31.22 10.27 16.95
CA ARG A 125 -32.25 11.08 17.58
C ARG A 125 -32.89 10.29 18.70
N ILE A 126 -33.00 10.93 19.86
CA ILE A 126 -33.84 10.48 20.97
C ILE A 126 -35.02 11.42 21.03
N SER A 127 -36.23 10.91 20.85
CA SER A 127 -37.45 11.72 20.89
C SER A 127 -38.41 11.21 21.95
N ASN A 128 -39.28 12.09 22.45
CA ASN A 128 -40.37 11.70 23.33
C ASN A 128 -41.75 12.12 22.79
N ASN A 129 -42.80 11.51 23.34
CA ASN A 129 -44.19 11.80 23.00
C ASN A 129 -44.69 13.18 23.49
N LYS A 130 -43.81 14.01 24.07
CA LYS A 130 -44.07 15.39 24.52
C LYS A 130 -43.42 16.44 23.61
N GLY A 131 -42.95 16.03 22.43
CA GLY A 131 -42.42 16.92 21.40
C GLY A 131 -40.95 17.31 21.56
N GLN A 132 -40.24 16.77 22.56
CA GLN A 132 -38.81 16.99 22.71
C GLN A 132 -37.99 16.02 21.86
N SER A 133 -36.82 16.51 21.46
CA SER A 133 -35.85 15.75 20.69
C SER A 133 -34.44 16.14 21.08
N LEU A 134 -33.61 15.15 21.34
CA LEU A 134 -32.18 15.30 21.57
C LEU A 134 -31.40 14.62 20.45
N SER A 135 -30.29 15.23 20.05
CA SER A 135 -29.34 14.64 19.12
C SER A 135 -28.20 14.00 19.90
N GLN A 136 -27.89 12.76 19.58
CA GLN A 136 -26.72 12.04 20.05
C GLN A 136 -25.68 12.02 18.93
N LEU A 137 -24.52 12.63 19.14
CA LEU A 137 -23.40 12.52 18.21
C LEU A 137 -22.59 11.27 18.55
N ILE A 138 -22.18 10.56 17.50
CA ILE A 138 -21.43 9.31 17.63
C ILE A 138 -20.26 9.32 16.65
N GLU A 139 -19.06 9.23 17.19
CA GLU A 139 -17.84 9.01 16.42
C GLU A 139 -17.45 7.54 16.50
N ILE A 140 -17.03 6.97 15.37
CA ILE A 140 -16.52 5.60 15.32
C ILE A 140 -15.17 5.62 14.61
N GLU A 141 -14.12 5.23 15.30
CA GLU A 141 -12.84 4.91 14.70
C GLU A 141 -12.88 3.46 14.24
N ASN A 142 -12.75 3.19 12.94
CA ASN A 142 -12.73 1.83 12.41
C ASN A 142 -11.45 1.53 11.62
N TYR A 143 -10.93 0.33 11.83
CA TYR A 143 -9.81 -0.22 11.09
C TYR A 143 -10.13 -1.64 10.65
N THR A 144 -9.95 -1.88 9.34
CA THR A 144 -10.09 -3.19 8.72
C THR A 144 -8.75 -3.53 8.09
N GLU A 145 -8.12 -4.59 8.58
CA GLU A 145 -6.92 -5.15 7.97
C GLU A 145 -7.31 -5.90 6.69
N ASN A 146 -6.74 -5.47 5.57
CA ASN A 146 -7.02 -6.03 4.25
C ASN A 146 -5.74 -6.53 3.54
N LYS A 147 -4.60 -6.49 4.23
CA LYS A 147 -3.34 -7.02 3.70
C LYS A 147 -3.30 -8.55 3.85
N TRP A 148 -2.68 -9.22 2.88
CA TRP A 148 -2.42 -10.66 2.96
C TRP A 148 -1.10 -10.90 3.70
N PHE A 149 -1.13 -11.44 4.90
CA PHE A 149 0.10 -11.72 5.67
C PHE A 149 0.88 -12.90 5.10
N ILE A 150 2.18 -12.69 4.95
CA ILE A 150 3.11 -13.70 4.44
C ILE A 150 3.98 -14.17 5.60
N GLY A 151 3.95 -15.48 5.90
CA GLY A 151 4.85 -16.09 6.89
C GLY A 151 6.31 -16.16 6.38
N GLY A 152 7.29 -16.16 7.28
CA GLY A 152 8.71 -16.21 6.92
C GLY A 152 9.25 -14.90 6.35
N ASN A 153 10.53 -14.88 5.96
CA ASN A 153 11.18 -13.70 5.41
C ASN A 153 11.22 -13.78 3.88
N VAL A 154 10.49 -12.90 3.20
CA VAL A 154 10.55 -12.78 1.74
C VAL A 154 11.95 -12.33 1.31
N ILE A 155 12.50 -13.06 0.35
CA ILE A 155 13.81 -12.81 -0.25
C ILE A 155 13.68 -12.09 -1.59
N ASP A 156 12.77 -12.57 -2.44
CA ASP A 156 12.55 -12.03 -3.76
C ASP A 156 11.13 -12.36 -4.25
N ALA A 157 10.65 -11.62 -5.23
CA ALA A 157 9.32 -11.79 -5.79
C ALA A 157 9.28 -11.37 -7.27
N GLU A 158 8.43 -12.04 -8.03
CA GLU A 158 8.10 -11.71 -9.42
C GLU A 158 6.59 -11.82 -9.62
N TYR A 159 6.06 -11.11 -10.62
CA TYR A 159 4.63 -11.16 -10.95
C TYR A 159 4.42 -11.80 -12.31
N ASP A 160 3.65 -12.89 -12.31
CA ASP A 160 3.24 -13.57 -13.53
C ASP A 160 2.01 -12.88 -14.10
N ARG A 161 2.24 -12.06 -15.13
CA ARG A 161 1.20 -11.34 -15.88
C ARG A 161 0.33 -12.24 -16.75
N VAL A 162 0.80 -13.44 -17.12
CA VAL A 162 0.04 -14.37 -17.95
C VAL A 162 -1.08 -15.00 -17.11
N ASN A 163 -0.76 -15.39 -15.88
CA ASN A 163 -1.70 -16.06 -14.98
C ASN A 163 -2.28 -15.15 -13.86
N ASP A 164 -1.89 -13.87 -13.82
CA ASP A 164 -2.31 -12.85 -12.84
C ASP A 164 -2.04 -13.27 -11.37
N VAL A 165 -0.86 -13.85 -11.14
CA VAL A 165 -0.41 -14.35 -9.83
C VAL A 165 0.91 -13.75 -9.42
N MET A 166 1.13 -13.64 -8.10
CA MET A 166 2.41 -13.23 -7.53
C MET A 166 3.19 -14.46 -7.09
N ILE A 167 4.46 -14.54 -7.49
CA ILE A 167 5.38 -15.60 -7.07
C ILE A 167 6.41 -15.01 -6.11
N VAL A 168 6.57 -15.64 -4.96
CA VAL A 168 7.43 -15.17 -3.87
C VAL A 168 8.35 -16.29 -3.44
N VAL A 169 9.62 -16.00 -3.20
CA VAL A 169 10.53 -16.89 -2.49
C VAL A 169 10.85 -16.35 -1.11
N SER A 170 10.96 -17.24 -0.13
CA SER A 170 11.24 -16.88 1.25
C SER A 170 12.19 -17.83 1.92
N GLU A 171 12.79 -17.38 3.02
CA GLU A 171 13.48 -18.19 4.01
C GLU A 171 12.68 -18.26 5.31
N ASN A 172 12.98 -19.25 6.15
CA ASN A 172 12.31 -19.48 7.44
C ASN A 172 10.76 -19.52 7.34
N PRO A 173 10.19 -20.39 6.49
CA PRO A 173 10.82 -21.52 5.79
C PRO A 173 11.31 -21.21 4.36
N ASN A 174 12.23 -22.04 3.87
CA ASN A 174 12.73 -22.01 2.48
C ASN A 174 11.63 -22.49 1.53
N GLN A 175 10.94 -21.57 0.87
CA GLN A 175 9.77 -21.90 0.04
C GLN A 175 9.69 -21.00 -1.19
N ILE A 176 9.10 -21.53 -2.26
CA ILE A 176 8.44 -20.74 -3.30
C ILE A 176 6.93 -20.79 -3.03
N ARG A 177 6.26 -19.66 -3.20
CA ARG A 177 4.83 -19.47 -2.95
C ARG A 177 4.18 -18.73 -4.09
N LYS A 178 2.96 -19.14 -4.44
CA LYS A 178 2.16 -18.60 -5.52
C LYS A 178 0.85 -18.07 -4.94
N PHE A 179 0.60 -16.78 -5.11
CA PHE A 179 -0.56 -16.09 -4.58
C PHE A 179 -1.49 -15.66 -5.71
N ASN A 180 -2.70 -16.20 -5.73
CA ASN A 180 -3.80 -15.65 -6.51
C ASN A 180 -4.58 -14.64 -5.65
N LEU A 181 -4.31 -13.36 -5.89
CA LEU A 181 -4.86 -12.24 -5.13
C LEU A 181 -6.34 -11.94 -5.45
N ALA A 182 -6.87 -12.50 -6.55
CA ALA A 182 -8.28 -12.36 -6.90
C ALA A 182 -9.14 -13.42 -6.19
N THR A 183 -8.65 -14.66 -6.10
CA THR A 183 -9.38 -15.78 -5.48
C THR A 183 -8.99 -16.04 -4.03
N ASN A 184 -7.99 -15.32 -3.51
CA ASN A 184 -7.43 -15.52 -2.18
C ASN A 184 -6.92 -16.96 -1.95
N VAL A 185 -6.26 -17.53 -2.96
CA VAL A 185 -5.65 -18.88 -2.91
C VAL A 185 -4.13 -18.78 -2.91
N GLU A 186 -3.48 -19.51 -2.00
CA GLU A 186 -2.02 -19.68 -1.92
C GLU A 186 -1.64 -21.14 -2.16
N GLU A 187 -0.63 -21.35 -2.99
CA GLU A 187 0.08 -22.62 -3.14
C GLU A 187 1.53 -22.44 -2.69
N SER A 188 2.13 -23.48 -2.11
CA SER A 188 3.51 -23.43 -1.65
C SER A 188 4.27 -24.72 -1.96
N LEU A 189 5.57 -24.57 -2.19
CA LEU A 189 6.51 -25.68 -2.40
C LEU A 189 7.79 -25.41 -1.60
N SER A 190 8.19 -26.38 -0.79
CA SER A 190 9.45 -26.33 -0.05
C SER A 190 10.65 -26.42 -0.97
N LEU A 191 11.65 -25.57 -0.72
CA LEU A 191 12.91 -25.54 -1.43
C LEU A 191 13.99 -26.24 -0.60
N ASN A 192 14.85 -27.00 -1.28
CA ASN A 192 15.93 -27.76 -0.62
C ASN A 192 17.06 -26.85 -0.09
N ASN A 193 17.17 -25.63 -0.61
CA ASN A 193 18.21 -24.67 -0.29
C ASN A 193 17.59 -23.29 0.00
N ILE A 194 18.31 -22.45 0.74
CA ILE A 194 17.89 -21.06 1.01
C ILE A 194 17.82 -20.30 -0.33
N PRO A 195 16.67 -19.73 -0.72
CA PRO A 195 16.56 -18.96 -1.95
C PRO A 195 17.31 -17.62 -1.84
N LYS A 196 17.79 -17.12 -2.97
CA LYS A 196 18.49 -15.82 -3.10
C LYS A 196 17.79 -14.88 -4.07
N CYS A 197 17.20 -15.41 -5.13
CA CYS A 197 16.45 -14.67 -6.14
C CYS A 197 15.55 -15.62 -6.93
N ILE A 198 14.61 -15.06 -7.69
CA ILE A 198 13.72 -15.83 -8.56
C ILE A 198 13.56 -15.14 -9.92
N SER A 199 13.41 -15.94 -10.97
CA SER A 199 12.94 -15.47 -12.28
C SER A 199 11.88 -16.42 -12.81
N ILE A 200 10.82 -15.87 -13.39
CA ILE A 200 9.73 -16.63 -14.02
C ILE A 200 9.91 -16.64 -15.54
N SER A 201 9.50 -17.71 -16.20
CA SER A 201 9.48 -17.79 -17.66
C SER A 201 8.41 -16.85 -18.23
N GLN A 202 8.61 -16.37 -19.46
CA GLN A 202 7.70 -15.41 -20.09
C GLN A 202 6.28 -15.95 -20.32
N ASP A 203 6.11 -17.27 -20.33
CA ASP A 203 4.83 -17.95 -20.43
C ASP A 203 4.17 -18.22 -19.06
N GLY A 204 4.83 -17.89 -17.94
CA GLY A 204 4.33 -18.08 -16.59
C GLY A 204 4.33 -19.52 -16.08
N ASN A 205 4.84 -20.48 -16.86
CA ASN A 205 4.75 -21.90 -16.52
C ASN A 205 5.89 -22.39 -15.61
N TYR A 206 7.02 -21.69 -15.61
CA TYR A 206 8.23 -22.12 -14.91
C TYR A 206 8.87 -21.00 -14.11
N ALA A 207 9.61 -21.39 -13.07
CA ALA A 207 10.51 -20.51 -12.34
C ALA A 207 11.90 -21.13 -12.22
N ALA A 208 12.91 -20.28 -12.23
CA ALA A 208 14.26 -20.59 -11.79
C ALA A 208 14.52 -19.86 -10.47
N VAL A 209 14.90 -20.61 -9.42
CA VAL A 209 15.25 -20.05 -8.12
C VAL A 209 16.75 -20.21 -7.90
N GLY A 210 17.43 -19.09 -7.69
CA GLY A 210 18.86 -19.05 -7.39
C GLY A 210 19.15 -19.37 -5.92
N HIS A 211 20.24 -20.09 -5.68
CA HIS A 211 20.75 -20.43 -4.34
C HIS A 211 22.27 -20.27 -4.30
N ASN A 212 22.87 -20.53 -3.13
CA ASN A 212 24.32 -20.72 -3.07
C ASN A 212 24.71 -22.07 -3.68
N GLY A 213 25.37 -22.05 -4.85
CA GLY A 213 25.89 -23.23 -5.54
C GLY A 213 24.86 -24.05 -6.31
N ASN A 214 23.61 -23.60 -6.41
CA ASN A 214 22.53 -24.35 -7.07
C ASN A 214 21.46 -23.45 -7.69
N VAL A 215 20.80 -23.93 -8.73
CA VAL A 215 19.55 -23.38 -9.28
C VAL A 215 18.47 -24.45 -9.25
N SER A 216 17.30 -24.14 -8.67
CA SER A 216 16.12 -25.01 -8.76
C SER A 216 15.25 -24.59 -9.94
N TYR A 217 14.87 -25.54 -10.80
CA TYR A 217 13.94 -25.32 -11.91
C TYR A 217 12.59 -25.95 -11.57
N ILE A 218 11.55 -25.12 -11.58
CA ILE A 218 10.27 -25.39 -10.92
C ILE A 218 9.14 -25.20 -11.92
N ASN A 219 8.23 -26.17 -11.97
CA ASN A 219 6.96 -26.04 -12.68
C ASN A 219 5.94 -25.33 -11.79
N LEU A 220 5.43 -24.19 -12.24
CA LEU A 220 4.49 -23.34 -11.50
C LEU A 220 3.03 -23.79 -11.64
N THR A 221 2.74 -24.73 -12.54
CA THR A 221 1.41 -25.34 -12.68
C THR A 221 1.24 -26.49 -11.70
N SER A 222 2.21 -27.42 -11.65
CA SER A 222 2.18 -28.55 -10.72
C SER A 222 2.77 -28.22 -9.35
N MET A 223 3.43 -27.07 -9.21
CA MET A 223 4.18 -26.68 -8.01
C MET A 223 5.19 -27.77 -7.60
N THR A 224 6.03 -28.20 -8.54
CA THR A 224 7.06 -29.23 -8.32
C THR A 224 8.43 -28.81 -8.82
N ILE A 225 9.49 -29.22 -8.14
CA ILE A 225 10.87 -29.08 -8.63
C ILE A 225 11.09 -30.13 -9.72
N GLU A 226 11.28 -29.70 -10.96
CA GLU A 226 11.56 -30.59 -12.09
C GLU A 226 13.05 -30.96 -12.17
N ASN A 227 13.92 -30.01 -11.84
CA ASN A 227 15.36 -30.27 -11.85
C ASN A 227 16.13 -29.35 -10.89
N SER A 228 17.39 -29.68 -10.65
CA SER A 228 18.32 -28.85 -9.90
C SER A 228 19.69 -28.89 -10.57
N TYR A 229 20.26 -27.71 -10.82
CA TYR A 229 21.52 -27.53 -11.53
C TYR A 229 22.56 -26.97 -10.57
N ALA A 230 23.62 -27.74 -10.34
CA ALA A 230 24.78 -27.23 -9.62
C ALA A 230 25.43 -26.09 -10.43
N VAL A 231 25.79 -25.01 -9.75
CA VAL A 231 26.47 -23.86 -10.37
C VAL A 231 27.68 -23.45 -9.54
N SER A 232 28.70 -22.89 -10.19
CA SER A 232 29.95 -22.49 -9.54
C SER A 232 29.91 -21.13 -8.84
N ALA A 233 28.73 -20.69 -8.40
CA ALA A 233 28.55 -19.38 -7.76
C ALA A 233 27.47 -19.35 -6.66
N ASP A 234 27.62 -18.38 -5.76
CA ASP A 234 26.52 -17.89 -4.95
C ASP A 234 25.66 -16.94 -5.80
N VAL A 235 24.47 -17.43 -6.19
CA VAL A 235 23.60 -16.77 -7.16
C VAL A 235 23.05 -15.46 -6.57
N TYR A 236 23.27 -14.36 -7.27
CA TYR A 236 22.84 -13.02 -6.85
C TYR A 236 21.56 -12.56 -7.55
N ASP A 237 21.53 -12.68 -8.88
CA ASP A 237 20.37 -12.40 -9.72
C ASP A 237 20.30 -13.44 -10.84
N ILE A 238 19.09 -13.70 -11.34
CA ILE A 238 18.85 -14.77 -12.31
C ILE A 238 17.84 -14.32 -13.37
N VAL A 239 18.01 -14.82 -14.59
CA VAL A 239 17.04 -14.70 -15.68
C VAL A 239 16.77 -16.09 -16.24
N LEU A 240 15.50 -16.49 -16.23
CA LEU A 240 15.00 -17.63 -16.98
C LEU A 240 14.54 -17.17 -18.36
N ALA A 241 15.23 -17.61 -19.41
CA ALA A 241 14.98 -17.18 -20.77
C ALA A 241 14.20 -18.22 -21.59
N PRO A 242 13.50 -17.82 -22.68
CA PRO A 242 12.69 -18.73 -23.48
C PRO A 242 13.51 -19.71 -24.34
N ASN A 243 14.83 -19.56 -24.38
CA ASN A 243 15.73 -20.39 -25.18
C ASN A 243 16.22 -21.66 -24.44
N ASN A 244 15.61 -22.01 -23.30
CA ASN A 244 15.98 -23.13 -22.44
C ASN A 244 17.33 -22.96 -21.70
N TRP A 245 17.66 -21.72 -21.34
CA TRP A 245 18.83 -21.37 -20.54
C TRP A 245 18.45 -20.49 -19.36
N VAL A 246 19.28 -20.54 -18.32
CA VAL A 246 19.30 -19.54 -17.25
C VAL A 246 20.59 -18.74 -17.29
N TYR A 247 20.48 -17.45 -17.01
CA TYR A 247 21.58 -16.50 -16.95
C TYR A 247 21.70 -15.94 -15.55
N ILE A 248 22.90 -15.98 -15.00
CA ILE A 248 23.16 -15.78 -13.58
C ILE A 248 24.23 -14.71 -13.40
N THR A 249 23.97 -13.80 -12.47
CA THR A 249 25.00 -12.97 -11.87
C THR A 249 25.34 -13.51 -10.48
N SER A 250 26.60 -13.37 -10.06
CA SER A 250 27.07 -13.90 -8.77
C SER A 250 27.26 -12.78 -7.75
N SER A 251 27.28 -13.17 -6.47
CA SER A 251 27.55 -12.26 -5.34
C SER A 251 29.03 -11.89 -5.21
N ILE A 252 29.87 -12.27 -6.19
CA ILE A 252 31.30 -12.01 -6.22
C ILE A 252 31.60 -10.95 -7.29
N SER A 253 32.45 -9.98 -6.94
CA SER A 253 32.89 -8.93 -7.87
C SER A 253 33.70 -9.49 -9.04
N TYR A 254 33.61 -8.85 -10.21
CA TYR A 254 34.47 -9.12 -11.38
C TYR A 254 34.37 -10.54 -11.95
N GLN A 255 33.15 -11.00 -12.22
CA GLN A 255 32.89 -12.31 -12.82
C GLN A 255 32.30 -12.22 -14.22
N LYS A 256 32.33 -13.36 -14.90
CA LYS A 256 31.57 -13.57 -16.13
C LYS A 256 30.14 -13.85 -15.75
N MET A 257 29.21 -13.55 -16.66
CA MET A 257 27.86 -14.07 -16.53
C MET A 257 27.90 -15.58 -16.65
N ILE A 258 27.25 -16.26 -15.72
CA ILE A 258 27.15 -17.72 -15.72
C ILE A 258 25.91 -18.10 -16.51
N CYS A 259 26.06 -19.02 -17.45
CA CYS A 259 25.00 -19.45 -18.36
C CYS A 259 24.83 -20.96 -18.23
N VAL A 260 23.65 -21.43 -17.84
CA VAL A 260 23.37 -22.86 -17.67
C VAL A 260 22.34 -23.31 -18.68
N ASN A 261 22.68 -24.36 -19.44
CA ASN A 261 21.77 -25.01 -20.37
C ASN A 261 20.84 -25.96 -19.60
N LEU A 262 19.54 -25.73 -19.64
CA LEU A 262 18.56 -26.53 -18.89
C LEU A 262 18.33 -27.92 -19.49
N SER A 263 18.76 -28.19 -20.73
CA SER A 263 18.62 -29.53 -21.33
C SER A 263 19.61 -30.55 -20.79
N ASN A 264 20.80 -30.11 -20.36
CA ASN A 264 21.90 -30.99 -19.98
C ASN A 264 22.67 -30.53 -18.72
N GLY A 265 22.30 -29.39 -18.13
CA GLY A 265 22.95 -28.80 -16.97
C GLY A 265 24.34 -28.23 -17.23
N GLN A 266 24.76 -28.07 -18.49
CA GLN A 266 26.09 -27.58 -18.81
C GLN A 266 26.22 -26.09 -18.43
N GLU A 267 27.17 -25.80 -17.55
CA GLU A 267 27.59 -24.45 -17.21
C GLU A 267 28.61 -23.90 -18.23
N THR A 268 28.40 -22.67 -18.65
CA THR A 268 29.30 -21.89 -19.52
C THR A 268 29.35 -20.44 -19.04
N PHE A 269 30.23 -19.64 -19.63
CA PHE A 269 30.47 -18.27 -19.18
C PHE A 269 30.47 -17.30 -20.35
N SER A 270 30.02 -16.06 -20.12
CA SER A 270 30.18 -14.98 -21.08
C SER A 270 31.66 -14.70 -21.39
N GLN A 271 31.92 -13.93 -22.44
CA GLN A 271 33.27 -13.66 -22.93
C GLN A 271 34.12 -12.89 -21.90
N TYR A 272 33.56 -11.83 -21.30
CA TYR A 272 34.26 -10.83 -20.49
C TYR A 272 33.77 -10.78 -19.05
N ASN A 273 34.65 -10.32 -18.15
CA ASN A 273 34.38 -10.15 -16.72
C ASN A 273 33.76 -8.77 -16.43
N HIS A 274 32.61 -8.47 -17.02
CA HIS A 274 31.97 -7.15 -16.87
C HIS A 274 30.87 -7.11 -15.81
N ILE A 275 30.46 -8.26 -15.24
CA ILE A 275 29.29 -8.40 -14.33
C ILE A 275 29.70 -8.98 -12.96
N GLY A 276 28.95 -8.70 -11.88
CA GLY A 276 29.42 -8.96 -10.51
C GLY A 276 29.03 -7.93 -9.45
N TYR A 277 28.79 -8.42 -8.25
CA TYR A 277 28.41 -7.62 -7.10
C TYR A 277 29.59 -6.78 -6.57
N VAL A 278 29.35 -5.54 -6.16
CA VAL A 278 30.32 -4.64 -5.53
C VAL A 278 29.85 -4.32 -4.11
N PRO A 279 30.62 -4.69 -3.06
CA PRO A 279 30.21 -4.51 -1.67
C PRO A 279 29.86 -3.06 -1.28
N SER A 280 30.52 -2.07 -1.89
CA SER A 280 30.23 -0.65 -1.65
C SER A 280 28.93 -0.16 -2.30
N TYR A 281 28.35 -0.95 -3.21
CA TYR A 281 27.11 -0.64 -3.93
C TYR A 281 26.17 -1.85 -3.85
N PRO A 282 25.46 -2.05 -2.71
CA PRO A 282 24.46 -3.09 -2.61
C PRO A 282 23.46 -2.97 -3.78
N ASN A 283 23.14 -4.07 -4.46
CA ASN A 283 22.35 -4.12 -5.71
C ASN A 283 23.08 -3.86 -7.03
N SER A 284 24.42 -3.90 -7.05
CA SER A 284 25.18 -4.04 -8.31
C SER A 284 25.07 -5.48 -8.86
N ALA A 285 25.05 -5.62 -10.19
CA ALA A 285 24.82 -6.87 -10.94
C ALA A 285 23.36 -7.32 -11.13
N LYS A 286 22.45 -6.37 -11.34
CA LYS A 286 21.09 -6.68 -11.80
C LYS A 286 21.08 -7.03 -13.29
N VAL A 287 20.28 -8.03 -13.65
CA VAL A 287 20.08 -8.48 -15.03
C VAL A 287 18.59 -8.54 -15.35
N LYS A 288 18.19 -8.10 -16.54
CA LYS A 288 16.79 -8.17 -17.00
C LYS A 288 16.70 -8.69 -18.42
N LEU A 289 15.77 -9.62 -18.63
CA LEU A 289 15.40 -10.15 -19.92
C LEU A 289 14.60 -9.11 -20.71
N HIS A 290 15.02 -8.83 -21.94
CA HIS A 290 14.20 -8.04 -22.84
C HIS A 290 12.98 -8.86 -23.30
N PRO A 291 11.76 -8.27 -23.40
CA PRO A 291 10.54 -8.99 -23.78
C PRO A 291 10.59 -9.78 -25.10
N SER A 292 11.51 -9.45 -26.01
CA SER A 292 11.76 -10.24 -27.23
C SER A 292 12.35 -11.62 -26.98
N GLY A 293 12.90 -11.89 -25.79
CA GLY A 293 13.57 -13.15 -25.46
C GLY A 293 14.98 -13.31 -26.04
N ASN A 294 15.49 -12.32 -26.80
CA ASN A 294 16.71 -12.46 -27.59
C ASN A 294 17.97 -11.84 -26.94
N TYR A 295 17.78 -10.95 -25.97
CA TYR A 295 18.89 -10.28 -25.30
C TYR A 295 18.52 -9.93 -23.86
N ILE A 296 19.56 -9.73 -23.07
CA ILE A 296 19.47 -9.27 -21.69
C ILE A 296 20.29 -7.99 -21.53
N TYR A 297 19.85 -7.14 -20.63
CA TYR A 297 20.63 -6.01 -20.15
C TYR A 297 21.14 -6.32 -18.75
N ALA A 298 22.32 -5.81 -18.41
CA ALA A 298 22.90 -5.98 -17.09
C ALA A 298 23.64 -4.72 -16.63
N THR A 299 23.65 -4.45 -15.33
CA THR A 299 24.51 -3.40 -14.77
C THR A 299 25.95 -3.93 -14.63
N PRO A 300 26.97 -3.26 -15.19
CA PRO A 300 28.36 -3.64 -15.05
C PRO A 300 28.93 -3.26 -13.67
N ASN A 301 30.14 -3.74 -13.40
CA ASN A 301 30.74 -3.78 -12.06
C ASN A 301 31.39 -2.50 -11.59
N GLY A 302 30.75 -1.75 -10.70
CA GLY A 302 31.43 -0.73 -9.86
C GLY A 302 32.24 0.30 -10.65
N ILE A 303 31.96 0.41 -11.95
CA ILE A 303 32.55 1.40 -12.83
C ILE A 303 31.84 2.71 -12.50
N VAL A 304 32.64 3.74 -12.30
CA VAL A 304 32.17 5.11 -12.14
C VAL A 304 32.77 5.89 -13.31
N PRO A 305 31.94 6.45 -14.20
CA PRO A 305 30.47 6.48 -14.17
C PRO A 305 29.79 5.12 -14.43
N SER A 306 28.58 4.91 -13.89
CA SER A 306 27.81 3.67 -14.05
C SER A 306 27.26 3.53 -15.46
N ASP A 307 27.26 2.31 -16.02
CA ASP A 307 26.78 1.99 -17.38
C ASP A 307 25.68 0.89 -17.37
N ILE A 308 25.19 0.50 -18.55
CA ILE A 308 24.40 -0.72 -18.78
C ILE A 308 25.01 -1.49 -19.97
N ASP A 309 25.28 -2.78 -19.76
CA ASP A 309 25.73 -3.70 -20.79
C ASP A 309 24.56 -4.40 -21.46
N LYS A 310 24.74 -4.77 -22.74
CA LYS A 310 23.83 -5.64 -23.48
C LYS A 310 24.51 -6.93 -23.92
N TYR A 311 23.78 -8.04 -23.79
CA TYR A 311 24.21 -9.36 -24.22
C TYR A 311 23.18 -10.00 -25.15
N SER A 312 23.63 -10.60 -26.25
CA SER A 312 22.82 -11.54 -27.02
C SER A 312 22.76 -12.89 -26.32
N ILE A 313 21.58 -13.50 -26.32
CA ILE A 313 21.36 -14.84 -25.77
C ILE A 313 20.81 -15.82 -26.83
N THR A 314 20.74 -15.43 -28.09
CA THR A 314 20.12 -16.24 -29.16
C THR A 314 20.79 -17.59 -29.42
N ASN A 315 22.07 -17.75 -29.04
CA ASN A 315 22.87 -18.94 -29.28
C ASN A 315 23.26 -19.69 -27.98
N GLY A 316 22.48 -19.54 -26.90
CA GLY A 316 22.77 -20.17 -25.60
C GLY A 316 23.69 -19.30 -24.74
N THR A 317 24.98 -19.61 -24.66
CA THR A 317 25.94 -18.82 -23.85
C THR A 317 25.88 -17.33 -24.20
N ALA A 318 25.69 -16.48 -23.19
CA ALA A 318 25.54 -15.04 -23.39
C ALA A 318 26.78 -14.41 -24.06
N GLN A 319 26.55 -13.64 -25.13
CA GLN A 319 27.59 -12.95 -25.88
C GLN A 319 27.46 -11.44 -25.65
N PHE A 320 28.51 -10.81 -25.11
CA PHE A 320 28.54 -9.36 -24.96
C PHE A 320 28.42 -8.70 -26.33
N LEU A 321 27.61 -7.64 -26.43
CA LEU A 321 27.45 -6.86 -27.64
C LEU A 321 28.15 -5.51 -27.51
N TYR A 322 27.69 -4.70 -26.56
CA TYR A 322 28.17 -3.34 -26.30
C TYR A 322 27.60 -2.83 -24.96
N ASP A 323 28.18 -1.74 -24.45
CA ASP A 323 27.72 -0.96 -23.30
C ASP A 323 27.00 0.32 -23.74
N SER A 324 26.51 1.09 -22.76
CA SER A 324 25.97 2.42 -23.01
C SER A 324 27.04 3.38 -23.51
N GLN A 325 26.66 4.25 -24.45
CA GLN A 325 27.57 5.27 -25.01
C GLN A 325 27.88 6.45 -24.07
N TYR A 326 27.25 6.51 -22.88
CA TYR A 326 27.32 7.66 -21.98
C TYR A 326 28.19 7.33 -20.77
N HIS A 327 29.29 8.05 -20.59
CA HIS A 327 30.18 7.85 -19.46
C HIS A 327 30.11 9.07 -18.53
N GLY A 328 28.96 9.24 -17.88
CA GLY A 328 28.71 10.26 -16.86
C GLY A 328 27.77 11.39 -17.29
N ASP A 329 27.39 11.48 -18.57
CA ASP A 329 26.42 12.46 -19.08
C ASP A 329 25.04 12.29 -18.42
N TYR A 330 24.62 11.02 -18.27
CA TYR A 330 23.38 10.64 -17.62
C TYR A 330 23.65 9.52 -16.62
N LYS A 331 23.29 9.73 -15.35
CA LYS A 331 23.44 8.71 -14.29
C LYS A 331 22.52 7.52 -14.61
N PHE A 332 23.06 6.31 -14.68
CA PHE A 332 22.24 5.08 -14.71
C PHE A 332 21.89 4.67 -13.28
N GLY A 333 22.90 4.49 -12.42
CA GLY A 333 22.74 3.91 -11.09
C GLY A 333 22.84 2.39 -11.13
N ASN A 334 22.26 1.70 -10.15
CA ASN A 334 22.47 0.25 -9.92
C ASN A 334 21.21 -0.61 -10.09
N LYS A 335 20.04 -0.02 -10.35
CA LYS A 335 18.82 -0.76 -10.66
C LYS A 335 18.18 -0.19 -11.92
N PHE A 336 17.50 -1.05 -12.66
CA PHE A 336 16.74 -0.62 -13.83
C PHE A 336 15.56 -1.54 -14.09
N TRP A 337 14.61 -1.04 -14.87
CA TRP A 337 13.39 -1.71 -15.29
C TRP A 337 13.22 -1.55 -16.80
N LEU A 338 12.55 -2.50 -17.43
CA LEU A 338 12.17 -2.42 -18.84
C LEU A 338 10.67 -2.10 -18.93
N SER A 339 10.26 -1.33 -19.93
CA SER A 339 8.84 -1.24 -20.28
C SER A 339 8.33 -2.61 -20.73
N GLU A 340 7.05 -2.93 -20.49
CA GLU A 340 6.47 -4.23 -20.89
C GLU A 340 6.62 -4.49 -22.39
N ASN A 341 6.58 -3.45 -23.22
CA ASN A 341 6.80 -3.56 -24.67
C ASN A 341 8.29 -3.62 -25.09
N GLY A 342 9.22 -3.53 -24.15
CA GLY A 342 10.66 -3.58 -24.38
C GLY A 342 11.27 -2.33 -25.01
N SER A 343 10.51 -1.28 -25.32
CA SER A 343 11.05 -0.10 -26.02
C SER A 343 11.86 0.87 -25.15
N ARG A 344 11.82 0.74 -23.82
CA ARG A 344 12.44 1.69 -22.88
C ARG A 344 13.10 0.98 -21.71
N ILE A 345 14.17 1.61 -21.23
CA ILE A 345 14.87 1.26 -20.00
C ILE A 345 14.71 2.43 -19.02
N PHE A 346 14.24 2.14 -17.82
CA PHE A 346 14.13 3.08 -16.71
C PHE A 346 15.24 2.78 -15.72
N THR A 347 16.06 3.76 -15.39
CA THR A 347 17.11 3.56 -14.40
C THR A 347 16.69 4.14 -13.07
N ASN A 348 17.24 3.63 -11.96
CA ASN A 348 16.88 4.13 -10.65
C ASN A 348 17.30 5.57 -10.40
N SER A 349 18.26 6.08 -11.16
CA SER A 349 18.62 7.49 -11.20
C SER A 349 17.58 8.39 -11.89
N LYS A 350 16.41 7.84 -12.24
CA LYS A 350 15.24 8.51 -12.85
C LYS A 350 15.36 8.78 -14.34
N ASN A 351 16.47 8.38 -14.98
CA ASN A 351 16.68 8.56 -16.41
C ASN A 351 16.01 7.44 -17.21
N ILE A 352 15.59 7.78 -18.42
CA ILE A 352 14.86 6.90 -19.33
C ILE A 352 15.65 6.83 -20.63
N PHE A 353 15.96 5.61 -21.06
CA PHE A 353 16.70 5.33 -22.29
C PHE A 353 15.85 4.51 -23.24
N SER A 354 16.16 4.53 -24.53
CA SER A 354 15.60 3.59 -25.50
C SER A 354 16.16 2.18 -25.29
N SER A 355 15.36 1.18 -25.63
CA SER A 355 15.84 -0.17 -25.88
C SER A 355 15.49 -0.58 -27.30
N SER A 356 16.49 -1.06 -28.05
CA SER A 356 16.37 -1.37 -29.48
C SER A 356 17.29 -2.51 -29.87
N SER A 357 16.93 -3.28 -30.90
CA SER A 357 17.86 -4.24 -31.52
C SER A 357 18.93 -3.57 -32.38
N ILE A 358 18.79 -2.28 -32.69
CA ILE A 358 19.74 -1.50 -33.51
C ILE A 358 20.62 -0.69 -32.57
N GLN A 359 21.92 -0.97 -32.53
CA GLN A 359 22.87 -0.34 -31.60
C GLN A 359 22.79 1.19 -31.59
N ASN A 360 22.75 1.85 -32.75
CA ASN A 360 22.67 3.32 -32.84
C ASN A 360 21.38 3.93 -32.25
N ASN A 361 20.36 3.12 -32.01
CA ASN A 361 19.08 3.53 -31.44
C ASN A 361 18.86 2.94 -30.03
N ASP A 362 19.82 2.19 -29.51
CA ASP A 362 19.74 1.48 -28.23
C ASP A 362 20.48 2.25 -27.15
N LEU A 363 19.99 2.20 -25.91
CA LEU A 363 20.58 2.92 -24.78
C LEU A 363 20.73 4.44 -25.04
N ILE A 364 19.84 5.04 -25.84
CA ILE A 364 19.83 6.48 -26.13
C ILE A 364 18.98 7.19 -25.09
N TYR A 365 19.49 8.26 -24.49
CA TYR A 365 18.74 9.04 -23.51
C TYR A 365 17.49 9.65 -24.16
N LEU A 366 16.34 9.45 -23.52
CA LEU A 366 15.05 9.96 -23.99
C LEU A 366 14.55 11.10 -23.09
N SER A 367 14.53 10.87 -21.78
CA SER A 367 13.96 11.81 -20.80
C SER A 367 14.27 11.35 -19.36
N SER A 368 13.63 11.97 -18.38
CA SER A 368 13.65 11.58 -16.98
C SER A 368 12.25 11.66 -16.34
N ILE A 369 12.05 10.94 -15.24
CA ILE A 369 10.80 11.00 -14.48
C ILE A 369 10.60 12.40 -13.89
N GLN A 370 9.42 12.98 -14.15
CA GLN A 370 9.03 14.33 -13.71
C GLN A 370 8.45 14.33 -12.28
N GLY A 371 8.20 15.50 -11.70
CA GLY A 371 7.52 15.63 -10.39
C GLY A 371 8.40 15.32 -9.18
N LEU A 372 9.72 15.36 -9.36
CA LEU A 372 10.75 15.31 -8.30
C LEU A 372 11.74 16.48 -8.43
N GLU A 373 11.33 17.54 -9.11
CA GLU A 373 12.14 18.74 -9.30
C GLU A 373 12.59 19.29 -7.94
N GLY A 374 13.91 19.43 -7.75
CA GLY A 374 14.50 19.90 -6.49
C GLY A 374 14.84 18.81 -5.47
N ASP A 375 14.41 17.56 -5.67
CA ASP A 375 14.78 16.42 -4.81
C ASP A 375 15.75 15.48 -5.54
N ASN A 376 16.96 15.99 -5.77
CA ASN A 376 18.06 15.23 -6.37
C ASN A 376 18.55 14.09 -5.47
N SER A 377 18.14 14.10 -4.19
CA SER A 377 18.50 13.10 -3.21
C SER A 377 17.67 11.83 -3.29
N LYS A 378 16.63 11.76 -4.13
CA LYS A 378 15.80 10.55 -4.27
C LYS A 378 16.05 9.79 -5.56
N VAL A 379 16.08 8.47 -5.42
CA VAL A 379 16.16 7.47 -6.48
C VAL A 379 14.92 6.58 -6.46
N ILE A 380 14.60 5.96 -7.59
CA ILE A 380 13.54 4.95 -7.67
C ILE A 380 14.04 3.68 -6.99
N ASP A 381 13.28 3.14 -6.05
CA ASP A 381 13.63 1.88 -5.39
C ASP A 381 12.87 0.69 -5.98
N ILE A 382 11.59 0.93 -6.28
CA ILE A 382 10.64 -0.02 -6.84
C ILE A 382 9.89 0.69 -7.95
N MET A 383 9.71 -0.01 -9.07
CA MET A 383 8.91 0.46 -10.18
C MET A 383 8.26 -0.73 -10.87
N ASP A 384 7.07 -0.49 -11.38
CA ASP A 384 6.48 -1.31 -12.41
C ASP A 384 5.74 -0.43 -13.41
N ILE A 385 5.54 -0.94 -14.62
CA ILE A 385 4.85 -0.27 -15.72
C ILE A 385 3.76 -1.21 -16.21
N ASN A 386 2.55 -0.70 -16.39
CA ASN A 386 1.48 -1.43 -17.06
C ASN A 386 1.01 -0.67 -18.30
N THR A 387 1.19 -1.29 -19.45
CA THR A 387 0.87 -0.74 -20.77
C THR A 387 -0.63 -0.75 -21.05
N ASN A 388 -1.38 -1.70 -20.50
CA ASN A 388 -2.84 -1.77 -20.64
C ASN A 388 -3.53 -0.56 -19.98
N SER A 389 -3.13 -0.23 -18.74
CA SER A 389 -3.67 0.93 -18.03
C SER A 389 -2.98 2.25 -18.36
N ASN A 390 -1.87 2.23 -19.12
CA ASN A 390 -0.99 3.38 -19.34
C ASN A 390 -0.57 4.04 -18.01
N ARG A 391 -0.11 3.22 -17.06
CA ARG A 391 0.29 3.67 -15.72
C ARG A 391 1.67 3.15 -15.36
N ILE A 392 2.34 3.94 -14.53
CA ILE A 392 3.59 3.57 -13.88
C ILE A 392 3.39 3.82 -12.40
N CYS A 393 3.76 2.85 -11.58
CA CYS A 393 3.79 2.98 -10.13
C CYS A 393 5.25 2.90 -9.68
N ALA A 394 5.67 3.84 -8.83
CA ALA A 394 7.03 3.88 -8.33
C ALA A 394 7.07 4.28 -6.85
N LEU A 395 8.00 3.69 -6.12
CA LEU A 395 8.37 4.08 -4.76
C LEU A 395 9.78 4.67 -4.79
N PHE A 396 9.98 5.75 -4.06
CA PHE A 396 11.25 6.48 -4.04
C PHE A 396 11.88 6.41 -2.66
N VAL A 397 13.19 6.21 -2.62
CA VAL A 397 14.00 6.23 -1.42
C VAL A 397 15.02 7.36 -1.51
N TYR A 398 15.46 7.86 -0.36
CA TYR A 398 16.67 8.69 -0.33
C TYR A 398 17.85 7.87 -0.84
N ASP A 399 18.70 8.50 -1.63
CA ASP A 399 19.87 7.90 -2.25
C ASP A 399 20.66 7.19 -1.14
N PRO A 400 20.92 5.87 -1.24
CA PRO A 400 21.57 5.08 -0.20
C PRO A 400 22.96 5.57 0.19
N ASP A 401 23.57 6.51 -0.56
CA ASP A 401 24.73 7.30 -0.12
C ASP A 401 24.45 8.11 1.17
N GLN A 402 23.17 8.26 1.56
CA GLN A 402 22.72 8.71 2.87
C GLN A 402 22.61 7.48 3.80
N ASN A 403 23.40 7.44 4.88
CA ASN A 403 23.69 6.31 5.78
C ASN A 403 22.52 5.47 6.37
N VAL A 404 21.25 5.67 6.00
CA VAL A 404 20.12 4.84 6.47
C VAL A 404 19.13 4.57 5.33
N TYR A 405 19.04 3.32 4.89
CA TYR A 405 18.02 2.86 3.96
C TYR A 405 16.65 2.76 4.65
N ILE A 406 15.69 3.55 4.16
CA ILE A 406 14.31 3.60 4.65
C ILE A 406 13.37 3.47 3.45
N PRO A 407 12.78 2.29 3.19
CA PRO A 407 11.85 2.14 2.09
C PRO A 407 10.61 3.03 2.27
N SER A 408 10.06 3.48 1.15
CA SER A 408 8.88 4.36 1.12
C SER A 408 7.64 3.66 1.67
N ASN A 409 6.80 4.42 2.38
CA ASN A 409 5.43 4.05 2.72
C ASN A 409 4.40 4.63 1.74
N LYS A 410 4.85 5.13 0.59
CA LYS A 410 4.00 5.77 -0.41
C LYS A 410 4.33 5.34 -1.83
N VAL A 411 3.28 5.10 -2.61
CA VAL A 411 3.34 4.79 -4.04
C VAL A 411 2.99 6.04 -4.84
N ARG A 412 3.86 6.44 -5.76
CA ARG A 412 3.55 7.49 -6.74
C ARG A 412 3.03 6.87 -8.02
N VAL A 413 2.01 7.47 -8.60
CA VAL A 413 1.36 7.04 -9.83
C VAL A 413 1.63 8.08 -10.92
N TYR A 414 2.08 7.60 -12.07
CA TYR A 414 2.37 8.39 -13.26
C TYR A 414 1.58 7.87 -14.46
N ASN A 415 1.41 8.71 -15.49
CA ASN A 415 0.93 8.26 -16.78
C ASN A 415 2.06 7.66 -17.65
N ALA A 416 1.71 7.14 -18.82
CA ALA A 416 2.67 6.58 -19.78
C ALA A 416 3.70 7.60 -20.35
N GLN A 417 3.48 8.89 -20.15
CA GLN A 417 4.40 9.99 -20.49
C GLN A 417 5.23 10.45 -19.28
N PHE A 418 5.24 9.68 -18.18
CA PHE A 418 6.05 9.93 -16.98
C PHE A 418 5.65 11.20 -16.21
N LEU A 419 4.45 11.72 -16.45
CA LEU A 419 3.89 12.83 -15.71
C LEU A 419 3.26 12.33 -14.42
N TYR A 420 3.63 12.97 -13.32
CA TYR A 420 3.08 12.69 -11.99
C TYR A 420 1.56 12.94 -11.97
N LEU A 421 0.81 11.99 -11.42
CA LEU A 421 -0.64 12.09 -11.27
C LEU A 421 -1.03 12.27 -9.80
N ARG A 422 -0.63 11.32 -8.95
CA ARG A 422 -0.97 11.30 -7.53
C ARG A 422 0.00 10.44 -6.72
N GLU A 423 -0.09 10.55 -5.41
CA GLU A 423 0.62 9.71 -4.44
C GLU A 423 -0.42 9.04 -3.53
N VAL A 424 -0.20 7.77 -3.20
CA VAL A 424 -1.08 6.97 -2.34
C VAL A 424 -0.24 6.42 -1.19
N GLU A 425 -0.67 6.67 0.05
CA GLU A 425 -0.07 6.08 1.24
C GLU A 425 -0.42 4.59 1.31
N ILE A 426 0.57 3.76 1.64
CA ILE A 426 0.39 2.34 1.82
C ILE A 426 -0.35 2.12 3.15
N PRO A 427 -1.42 1.29 3.18
CA PRO A 427 -2.20 1.06 4.40
C PRO A 427 -1.32 0.64 5.58
N LYS A 428 -1.45 1.37 6.69
CA LYS A 428 -0.76 1.08 7.95
C LYS A 428 -1.20 -0.24 8.56
N HIS A 429 -0.43 -0.75 9.50
CA HIS A 429 -0.79 -1.91 10.30
C HIS A 429 -1.13 -1.49 11.73
N MET A 430 -2.27 -1.95 12.23
CA MET A 430 -2.74 -1.65 13.58
C MET A 430 -2.37 -2.78 14.54
N THR A 431 -1.77 -2.45 15.68
CA THR A 431 -1.48 -3.42 16.76
C THR A 431 -2.03 -2.93 18.10
N THR A 432 -2.35 -3.85 18.99
CA THR A 432 -2.63 -3.52 20.39
C THR A 432 -1.34 -3.38 21.19
N ASN A 433 -1.19 -2.30 21.95
CA ASN A 433 -0.02 -2.07 22.79
C ASN A 433 -0.18 -2.70 24.18
N VAL A 434 0.90 -2.70 24.97
CA VAL A 434 0.96 -3.35 26.30
C VAL A 434 -0.03 -2.77 27.31
N ASN A 435 -0.54 -1.56 27.07
CA ASN A 435 -1.53 -0.91 27.93
C ASN A 435 -2.97 -1.13 27.45
N GLY A 436 -3.18 -1.98 26.44
CA GLY A 436 -4.49 -2.22 25.84
C GLY A 436 -4.97 -1.12 24.87
N GLY A 437 -4.11 -0.15 24.56
CA GLY A 437 -4.37 0.86 23.52
C GLY A 437 -3.96 0.39 22.13
N VAL A 438 -4.02 1.29 21.15
CA VAL A 438 -3.72 1.00 19.75
C VAL A 438 -2.50 1.79 19.26
N ASP A 439 -1.60 1.10 18.57
CA ASP A 439 -0.47 1.68 17.85
C ASP A 439 -0.62 1.41 16.34
N PHE A 440 -0.28 2.41 15.52
CA PHE A 440 -0.21 2.27 14.06
C PHE A 440 1.24 2.26 13.58
N HIS A 441 1.59 1.22 12.83
CA HIS A 441 2.90 1.05 12.21
C HIS A 441 2.83 1.37 10.72
N GLU A 442 3.81 2.13 10.24
CA GLU A 442 3.97 2.41 8.81
C GLU A 442 4.30 1.13 8.04
N SER A 443 3.55 0.85 6.98
CA SER A 443 3.89 -0.21 6.03
C SER A 443 4.86 0.33 4.98
N ARG A 444 6.04 -0.27 4.84
CA ARG A 444 7.09 0.15 3.90
C ARG A 444 7.27 -0.88 2.80
N GLY A 445 7.27 -0.45 1.55
CA GLY A 445 7.34 -1.33 0.38
C GLY A 445 8.75 -1.79 0.05
N TYR A 446 8.90 -3.07 -0.30
CA TYR A 446 10.16 -3.70 -0.71
C TYR A 446 10.10 -4.30 -2.13
N PHE A 447 8.91 -4.67 -2.58
CA PHE A 447 8.63 -5.08 -3.97
C PHE A 447 7.28 -4.52 -4.38
N GLY A 448 7.06 -4.30 -5.68
CA GLY A 448 5.81 -3.74 -6.17
C GLY A 448 5.52 -4.12 -7.61
N PHE A 449 4.28 -4.54 -7.86
CA PHE A 449 3.85 -5.08 -9.13
C PHE A 449 2.43 -4.67 -9.47
N PHE A 450 2.14 -4.37 -10.73
CA PHE A 450 0.76 -4.27 -11.20
C PHE A 450 0.08 -5.65 -11.22
N ASN A 451 -1.25 -5.68 -11.25
CA ASN A 451 -1.96 -6.84 -11.82
C ASN A 451 -1.98 -6.75 -13.35
N SER A 452 -2.40 -7.80 -14.05
CA SER A 452 -2.37 -7.86 -15.52
C SER A 452 -3.19 -6.76 -16.21
N SER A 453 -4.30 -6.34 -15.61
CA SER A 453 -5.14 -5.25 -16.13
C SER A 453 -4.64 -3.85 -15.75
N GLY A 454 -3.67 -3.72 -14.85
CA GLY A 454 -3.15 -2.44 -14.37
C GLY A 454 -4.08 -1.65 -13.44
N THR A 455 -5.20 -2.24 -13.01
CA THR A 455 -6.16 -1.58 -12.09
C THR A 455 -5.68 -1.56 -10.64
N LYS A 456 -4.81 -2.52 -10.28
CA LYS A 456 -4.26 -2.70 -8.93
C LYS A 456 -2.75 -2.69 -8.99
N PHE A 457 -2.13 -2.12 -7.96
CA PHE A 457 -0.70 -2.22 -7.70
C PHE A 457 -0.50 -2.89 -6.35
N PHE A 458 0.10 -4.06 -6.36
CA PHE A 458 0.42 -4.85 -5.18
C PHE A 458 1.79 -4.46 -4.67
N VAL A 459 1.92 -4.30 -3.36
CA VAL A 459 3.19 -3.96 -2.71
C VAL A 459 3.46 -4.99 -1.64
N LEU A 460 4.61 -5.68 -1.71
CA LEU A 460 5.08 -6.46 -0.58
C LEU A 460 5.71 -5.51 0.43
N VAL A 461 5.16 -5.51 1.64
CA VAL A 461 5.48 -4.54 2.68
C VAL A 461 6.03 -5.23 3.93
N LYS A 462 6.85 -4.50 4.68
CA LYS A 462 7.06 -4.75 6.10
C LYS A 462 6.42 -3.65 6.92
N TYR A 463 5.79 -4.02 8.03
CA TYR A 463 5.32 -3.08 9.05
C TYR A 463 6.09 -3.22 10.38
N LEU A 464 6.75 -4.36 10.59
CA LEU A 464 7.72 -4.63 11.65
C LEU A 464 8.85 -5.50 11.07
N PRO A 465 10.01 -5.61 11.74
CA PRO A 465 11.06 -6.53 11.32
C PRO A 465 10.51 -7.95 11.12
N ASN A 466 10.76 -8.52 9.95
CA ASN A 466 10.33 -9.87 9.56
C ASN A 466 8.81 -10.12 9.50
N GLN A 467 7.98 -9.07 9.51
CA GLN A 467 6.54 -9.19 9.34
C GLN A 467 6.14 -8.72 7.95
N TRP A 468 5.92 -9.67 7.04
CA TRP A 468 5.62 -9.41 5.65
C TRP A 468 4.11 -9.46 5.37
N ALA A 469 3.67 -8.61 4.45
CA ALA A 469 2.31 -8.69 3.92
C ALA A 469 2.25 -8.15 2.49
N ILE A 470 1.18 -8.48 1.77
CA ILE A 470 0.83 -7.89 0.47
C ILE A 470 -0.23 -6.83 0.70
N ALA A 471 0.11 -5.58 0.41
CA ALA A 471 -0.82 -4.46 0.36
C ALA A 471 -1.34 -4.26 -1.07
N THR A 472 -2.63 -3.95 -1.20
CA THR A 472 -3.25 -3.65 -2.50
C THR A 472 -3.57 -2.17 -2.60
N ILE A 473 -3.08 -1.52 -3.64
CA ILE A 473 -3.38 -0.12 -3.98
C ILE A 473 -4.23 -0.08 -5.25
N ASN A 474 -5.35 0.66 -5.21
CA ASN A 474 -6.15 0.92 -6.39
C ASN A 474 -5.52 2.04 -7.23
N VAL A 475 -5.30 1.77 -8.51
CA VAL A 475 -4.57 2.67 -9.43
C VAL A 475 -5.52 3.54 -10.25
N THR A 476 -6.74 3.05 -10.51
CA THR A 476 -7.80 3.79 -11.19
C THR A 476 -8.32 4.97 -10.38
#